data_AF-A0A367KK17-F1
#
_entry.id   AF-A0A367KK17-F1
#
_cell.length_a   1.000
_cell.length_b   1.000
_cell.length_c   1.000
_cell.angle_alpha   90.00
_cell.angle_beta   90.00
_cell.angle_gamma   90.00
#
_symmetry.space_group_name_H-M   'P 1'
#
loop_
_entity.id
_entity.type
_entity.pdbx_description
1 polymer ?
#
loop_
_entity_poly.entity_id
_entity_poly.type
_entity_poly.pdbx_seq_one_letter_code
_entity_poly.pdbx_strand_id
1 'polypeptide(L)'
;RDLKVDQKIYQQLDKVDGTTQDFINYLNASKHSICLAVLDFGGLSSRSHHVQESLEDYPAIKTVAVDTFMISNELFIYNTSDLKANANLLEKFNCRYKSMQRSK
;
A
#
# COMPACT_ATOMS: atom_id res chain seq x y z
N ARG A 1 9.05 -19.61 4.13
CA ARG A 1 10.39 -19.67 3.50
C ARG A 1 11.13 -18.45 4.02
N ASP A 2 12.02 -18.64 4.99
CA ASP A 2 12.91 -17.55 5.40
C ASP A 2 13.97 -17.42 4.30
N LEU A 3 13.80 -16.40 3.46
CA LEU A 3 14.87 -15.97 2.57
C LEU A 3 16.06 -15.63 3.47
N LYS A 4 17.26 -16.13 3.15
CA LYS A 4 18.49 -15.69 3.80
C LYS A 4 18.59 -14.18 3.57
N VAL A 5 18.16 -13.41 4.57
CA VAL A 5 18.17 -11.96 4.52
C VAL A 5 19.62 -11.52 4.45
N ASP A 6 20.01 -10.87 3.36
CA ASP A 6 21.32 -10.23 3.27
C ASP A 6 21.31 -9.01 4.19
N GLN A 7 21.80 -9.20 5.41
CA GLN A 7 21.87 -8.15 6.43
C GLN A 7 22.65 -6.92 5.96
N LYS A 8 23.54 -7.05 4.97
CA LYS A 8 24.25 -5.90 4.39
C LYS A 8 23.32 -4.93 3.70
N ILE A 9 22.25 -5.41 3.05
CA ILE A 9 21.28 -4.55 2.38
C ILE A 9 20.50 -3.75 3.43
N TYR A 10 20.02 -4.42 4.48
CA TYR A 10 19.29 -3.74 5.56
C TYR A 10 20.14 -2.70 6.30
N GLN A 11 21.43 -2.98 6.51
CA GLN A 11 22.38 -2.03 7.11
C GLN A 11 22.68 -0.82 6.23
N GLN A 12 22.43 -0.88 4.93
CA GLN A 12 22.59 0.24 4.00
C GLN A 12 21.34 1.12 3.92
N LEU A 13 20.20 0.65 4.43
CA LEU A 13 18.97 1.42 4.45
C LEU A 13 18.97 2.35 5.67
N ASP A 14 19.06 3.65 5.43
CA ASP A 14 18.99 4.66 6.49
C ASP A 14 17.52 4.89 6.89
N LYS A 15 17.24 4.92 8.21
CA LYS A 15 15.92 5.20 8.80
C LYS A 15 14.78 4.32 8.29
N VAL A 16 15.02 3.02 8.12
CA VAL A 16 13.97 2.02 7.86
C VAL A 16 13.28 1.51 9.12
N ASP A 17 13.75 1.95 10.28
CA ASP A 17 13.14 1.66 11.57
C ASP A 17 11.93 2.58 11.78
N GLY A 18 10.78 2.01 12.14
CA GLY A 18 9.59 2.79 12.41
C GLY A 18 8.34 1.95 12.63
N THR A 19 7.38 2.52 13.33
CA THR A 19 6.04 1.97 13.54
C THR A 19 5.05 2.54 12.51
N THR A 20 3.86 1.96 12.42
CA THR A 20 2.76 2.56 11.66
C THR A 20 2.44 3.99 12.13
N GLN A 21 2.63 4.28 13.42
CA GLN A 21 2.41 5.62 13.95
C GLN A 21 3.45 6.62 13.43
N ASP A 22 4.70 6.20 13.30
CA ASP A 22 5.77 7.04 12.72
C ASP A 22 5.48 7.34 11.25
N PHE A 23 4.98 6.35 10.51
CA PHE A 23 4.50 6.54 9.14
C PHE A 23 3.36 7.56 9.06
N ILE A 24 2.32 7.43 9.90
CA ILE A 24 1.20 8.39 9.95
C ILE A 24 1.69 9.79 10.31
N ASN A 25 2.59 9.91 11.29
CA ASN A 25 3.19 11.18 11.69
C ASN A 25 3.96 11.81 10.53
N TYR A 26 4.71 11.02 9.76
CA TYR A 26 5.42 11.48 8.56
C TYR A 26 4.45 11.97 7.48
N LEU A 27 3.38 11.23 7.18
CA LEU A 27 2.36 11.63 6.20
C LEU A 27 1.73 12.97 6.57
N ASN A 28 1.39 13.16 7.85
CA ASN A 28 0.77 14.38 8.36
C ASN A 28 1.72 15.59 8.39
N ALA A 29 3.01 15.35 8.66
CA ALA A 29 4.02 16.42 8.70
C ALA A 29 4.58 16.77 7.31
N SER A 30 4.40 15.89 6.31
CA SER A 30 4.96 16.06 4.98
C SER A 30 4.35 17.26 4.24
N LYS A 31 5.22 18.11 3.70
CA LYS A 31 4.83 19.20 2.80
C LYS A 31 5.07 18.86 1.33
N HIS A 32 5.77 17.77 1.06
CA HIS A 32 6.04 17.29 -0.29
C HIS A 32 5.07 16.18 -0.68
N SER A 33 4.94 16.00 -1.99
CA SER A 33 4.14 14.92 -2.57
C SER A 33 4.82 13.58 -2.35
N ILE A 34 4.05 12.60 -1.89
CA ILE A 34 4.52 11.25 -1.56
C ILE A 34 3.99 10.27 -2.62
N CYS A 35 4.88 9.37 -3.06
CA CYS A 35 4.51 8.14 -3.76
C CYS A 35 4.53 6.99 -2.76
N LEU A 36 3.38 6.33 -2.55
CA LEU A 36 3.29 5.17 -1.68
C LEU A 36 3.45 3.90 -2.51
N ALA A 37 4.53 3.16 -2.28
CA ALA A 37 4.75 1.85 -2.89
C ALA A 37 4.20 0.74 -1.99
N VAL A 38 3.36 -0.14 -2.54
CA VAL A 38 2.74 -1.27 -1.83
C VAL A 38 2.96 -2.56 -2.58
N LEU A 39 3.17 -3.64 -1.83
CA LEU A 39 3.26 -4.98 -2.37
C LEU A 39 1.84 -5.50 -2.58
N ASP A 40 1.49 -5.79 -3.83
CA ASP A 40 0.18 -6.23 -4.29
C ASP A 40 -1.01 -5.33 -3.87
N PHE A 41 -2.21 -5.68 -4.35
CA PHE A 41 -3.42 -4.90 -4.08
C PHE A 41 -3.92 -5.02 -2.64
N GLY A 42 -3.39 -5.96 -1.85
CA GLY A 42 -3.66 -6.12 -0.42
C GLY A 42 -2.65 -5.44 0.50
N GLY A 43 -1.54 -4.92 -0.03
CA GLY A 43 -0.46 -4.29 0.75
C GLY A 43 -0.85 -3.01 1.50
N LEU A 44 -1.96 -2.36 1.13
CA LEU A 44 -2.51 -1.21 1.85
C LEU A 44 -3.73 -1.60 2.68
N SER A 45 -4.74 -2.14 2.01
CA SER A 45 -5.95 -2.71 2.58
C SER A 45 -6.54 -3.66 1.57
N SER A 46 -7.34 -4.61 2.06
CA SER A 46 -8.07 -5.58 1.23
C SER A 46 -9.53 -5.20 0.99
N ARG A 47 -9.88 -3.95 1.34
CA ARG A 47 -11.21 -3.36 1.16
C ARG A 47 -11.06 -2.01 0.48
N SER A 48 -11.72 -1.84 -0.65
CA SER A 48 -11.61 -0.65 -1.50
C SER A 48 -11.95 0.67 -0.78
N HIS A 49 -13.02 0.70 0.02
CA HIS A 49 -13.40 1.91 0.79
C HIS A 49 -12.34 2.32 1.82
N HIS A 50 -11.68 1.37 2.50
CA HIS A 50 -10.59 1.73 3.42
C HIS A 50 -9.41 2.35 2.66
N VAL A 51 -9.12 1.88 1.44
CA VAL A 51 -8.09 2.49 0.57
C VAL A 51 -8.51 3.91 0.23
N GLN A 52 -9.75 4.10 -0.20
CA GLN A 52 -10.28 5.43 -0.51
C GLN A 52 -10.20 6.39 0.69
N GLU A 53 -10.70 5.98 1.86
CA GLU A 53 -10.63 6.74 3.12
C GLU A 53 -9.18 7.11 3.46
N SER A 54 -8.25 6.16 3.38
CA SER A 54 -6.84 6.43 3.65
C SER A 54 -6.25 7.48 2.71
N LEU A 55 -6.61 7.46 1.42
CA LEU A 55 -6.12 8.44 0.45
C LEU A 55 -6.78 9.81 0.64
N GLU A 56 -7.97 9.87 1.24
CA GLU A 56 -8.65 11.11 1.64
C GLU A 56 -8.02 11.71 2.91
N ASP A 57 -7.76 10.89 3.92
CA ASP A 57 -7.15 11.28 5.19
C ASP A 57 -5.70 11.78 5.02
N TYR A 58 -4.96 11.22 4.06
CA TYR A 58 -3.54 11.53 3.85
C TYR A 58 -3.29 12.17 2.47
N PRO A 59 -3.65 13.46 2.27
CA PRO A 59 -3.57 14.13 0.97
C PRO A 59 -2.15 14.35 0.46
N ALA A 60 -1.12 14.15 1.30
CA ALA A 60 0.28 14.15 0.88
C ALA A 60 0.59 13.01 -0.10
N ILE A 61 -0.17 11.90 -0.06
CA ILE A 61 -0.03 10.79 -1.00
C ILE A 61 -0.66 11.20 -2.34
N LYS A 62 0.19 11.42 -3.35
CA LYS A 62 -0.23 11.81 -4.70
C LYS A 62 -0.27 10.66 -5.67
N THR A 63 0.51 9.62 -5.40
CA THR A 63 0.65 8.46 -6.28
C THR A 63 0.72 7.20 -5.44
N VAL A 64 0.09 6.12 -5.92
CA VAL A 64 0.20 4.78 -5.36
C VAL A 64 0.82 3.88 -6.42
N ALA A 65 1.95 3.26 -6.10
CA ALA A 65 2.59 2.25 -6.92
C ALA A 65 2.29 0.87 -6.32
N VAL A 66 1.63 -0.01 -7.08
CA VAL A 66 1.30 -1.38 -6.68
C VAL A 66 2.22 -2.32 -7.42
N ASP A 67 3.17 -2.91 -6.70
CA ASP A 67 4.10 -3.90 -7.23
C ASP A 67 3.52 -5.30 -7.03
N THR A 68 3.19 -5.97 -8.14
CA THR A 68 2.65 -7.33 -8.15
C THR A 68 3.70 -8.37 -8.57
N PHE A 69 4.99 -8.09 -8.38
CA PHE A 69 6.13 -8.95 -8.74
C PHE A 69 5.89 -10.44 -8.45
N MET A 70 5.39 -10.73 -7.25
CA MET A 70 5.18 -12.10 -6.77
C MET A 70 4.00 -12.84 -7.42
N ILE A 71 3.10 -12.13 -8.10
CA ILE A 71 1.85 -12.68 -8.64
C ILE A 71 1.83 -12.60 -10.17
N SER A 72 1.99 -11.40 -10.75
CA SER A 72 1.90 -11.17 -12.20
C SER A 72 3.10 -10.45 -12.80
N ASN A 73 4.09 -10.05 -11.99
CA ASN A 73 5.26 -9.29 -12.47
C ASN A 73 4.89 -7.96 -13.14
N GLU A 74 3.86 -7.29 -12.64
CA GLU A 74 3.38 -6.01 -13.14
C GLU A 74 3.54 -4.91 -12.08
N LEU A 75 3.80 -3.68 -12.55
CA LEU A 75 3.81 -2.48 -11.74
C LEU A 75 2.66 -1.57 -12.18
N PHE A 76 1.71 -1.31 -11.29
CA PHE A 76 0.63 -0.36 -11.54
C PHE A 76 0.94 0.96 -10.83
N ILE A 77 0.86 2.07 -11.55
CA ILE A 77 1.07 3.41 -10.97
C ILE A 77 -0.21 4.20 -11.15
N TYR A 78 -0.79 4.66 -10.05
CA TYR A 78 -2.05 5.37 -10.02
C TYR A 78 -1.88 6.75 -9.38
N ASN A 79 -2.44 7.80 -10.00
CA ASN A 79 -2.68 9.04 -9.27
C ASN A 79 -3.81 8.83 -8.27
N THR A 80 -3.69 9.44 -7.10
CA THR A 80 -4.73 9.33 -6.06
C THR A 80 -6.04 10.02 -6.47
N SER A 81 -6.00 11.04 -7.33
CA SER A 81 -7.20 11.63 -7.94
C SER A 81 -7.99 10.62 -8.76
N ASP A 82 -7.29 9.82 -9.57
CA ASP A 82 -7.90 8.87 -10.50
C ASP A 82 -8.47 7.67 -9.75
N LEU A 83 -7.76 7.21 -8.71
CA LEU A 83 -8.25 6.16 -7.81
C LEU A 83 -9.54 6.59 -7.10
N LYS A 84 -9.59 7.83 -6.58
CA LYS A 84 -10.79 8.34 -5.89
C LYS A 84 -11.99 8.49 -6.82
N ALA A 85 -11.75 8.86 -8.08
CA ALA A 85 -12.82 9.07 -9.06
C ALA A 85 -13.31 7.78 -9.73
N ASN A 86 -12.51 6.71 -9.74
CA ASN A 86 -12.79 5.52 -10.53
C ASN A 86 -12.97 4.27 -9.65
N ALA A 87 -14.24 3.92 -9.42
CA ALA A 87 -14.63 2.72 -8.67
C ALA A 87 -14.01 1.42 -9.23
N ASN A 88 -13.85 1.30 -10.55
CA ASN A 88 -13.29 0.09 -11.16
C ASN A 88 -11.81 -0.12 -10.83
N LEU A 89 -11.06 0.98 -10.64
CA LEU A 89 -9.66 0.89 -10.19
C LEU A 89 -9.58 0.51 -8.71
N LEU A 90 -10.47 1.07 -7.89
CA LEU A 90 -10.57 0.76 -6.46
C LEU A 90 -11.01 -0.69 -6.20
N GLU A 91 -11.85 -1.27 -7.04
CA GLU A 91 -12.27 -2.68 -6.91
C GLU A 91 -11.09 -3.67 -6.96
N LYS A 92 -9.98 -3.32 -7.60
CA LYS A 92 -8.78 -4.18 -7.59
C LYS A 92 -8.24 -4.42 -6.18
N PHE A 93 -8.49 -3.51 -5.24
CA PHE A 93 -8.12 -3.62 -3.83
C PHE A 93 -9.07 -4.50 -3.01
N ASN A 94 -10.21 -4.95 -3.56
CA ASN A 94 -11.08 -5.95 -2.94
C ASN A 94 -10.52 -7.38 -3.16
N CYS A 95 -9.31 -7.62 -2.67
CA CYS A 95 -8.55 -8.83 -2.97
C CYS A 95 -8.71 -9.98 -1.95
N ARG A 96 -9.43 -9.77 -0.84
CA ARG A 96 -9.73 -10.85 0.11
C ARG A 96 -11.08 -11.51 -0.19
N TYR A 97 -11.04 -12.81 -0.47
CA TYR A 97 -12.22 -13.65 -0.45
C TYR A 97 -12.86 -13.66 0.93
N LYS A 98 -14.20 -13.77 0.99
CA LYS A 98 -14.91 -14.00 2.25
C LYS A 98 -14.25 -15.19 2.96
N SER A 99 -13.94 -15.04 4.24
CA SER A 99 -13.46 -16.15 5.05
C SER A 99 -14.45 -17.30 4.90
N MET A 100 -13.97 -18.48 4.47
CA MET A 100 -14.82 -19.66 4.49
C MET A 100 -15.23 -19.91 5.94
N GLN A 101 -16.52 -19.76 6.23
CA GLN A 101 -17.08 -20.09 7.53
C GLN A 101 -16.88 -21.60 7.73
N ARG A 102 -15.97 -21.96 8.63
CA ARG A 102 -15.59 -23.37 8.87
C ARG A 102 -16.61 -24.12 9.72
N SER A 103 -17.57 -23.42 10.32
CA SER A 103 -18.66 -24.00 11.11
C SER A 103 -20.01 -23.67 10.47
N LYS A 104 -20.94 -24.62 10.53
CA LYS A 104 -22.36 -24.36 10.25
C LYS A 104 -22.95 -23.41 11.27
#